data_AF-A0A143H9V8-F1
#
_entry.id   AF-A0A143H9V8-F1
#
_cell.length_a   1.000
_cell.length_b   1.000
_cell.length_c   1.000
_cell.angle_alpha   90.00
_cell.angle_beta   90.00
_cell.angle_gamma   90.00
#
_symmetry.space_group_name_H-M   'P 1'
#
loop_
_entity.id
_entity.type
_entity.pdbx_description
1 polymer ?
#
loop_
_entity_poly.entity_id
_entity_poly.type
_entity_poly.pdbx_seq_one_letter_code
_entity_poly.pdbx_strand_id
1 'polypeptide(L)'
;MVIGIVFLFITQVLSFYFIALLYVKISRLRDIETHQTKVRDELEASLGAYLAEIRDENDRLIAELATKTHQTFENSTSIEKEGQKKDHPLVEESSFNNFKMPRNSVAKAYQKNTKKNTSKATFQDHLAVNMEQPKPLTMEETVKEYYRSGKTVDEIAKLLQKGKTEVELLLKFGQ
;
A
#
# COMPACT_ATOMS: atom_id res chain seq x y z
N MET A 1 -44.35 9.65 -53.25
CA MET A 1 -42.96 9.47 -53.73
C MET A 1 -41.99 10.42 -53.03
N VAL A 2 -42.04 11.74 -53.27
CA VAL A 2 -41.07 12.72 -52.73
C VAL A 2 -40.86 12.65 -51.21
N ILE A 3 -41.93 12.58 -50.41
CA ILE A 3 -41.84 12.48 -48.93
C ILE A 3 -40.93 11.32 -48.46
N GLY A 4 -40.98 10.17 -49.13
CA GLY A 4 -40.15 9.01 -48.76
C GLY A 4 -38.66 9.23 -49.05
N ILE A 5 -38.34 9.94 -50.13
CA ILE A 5 -36.96 10.32 -50.48
C ILE A 5 -36.39 11.28 -49.44
N VAL A 6 -37.20 12.27 -49.02
CA VAL A 6 -36.82 13.23 -47.96
C VAL A 6 -36.58 12.51 -46.63
N PHE A 7 -37.46 11.57 -46.25
CA PHE A 7 -37.28 10.78 -45.02
C PHE A 7 -35.98 9.97 -45.03
N LEU A 8 -35.72 9.23 -46.12
CA LEU A 8 -34.47 8.47 -46.29
C LEU A 8 -33.23 9.37 -46.21
N PHE A 9 -33.27 10.56 -46.83
CA PHE A 9 -32.17 11.52 -46.78
C PHE A 9 -31.90 12.04 -45.35
N ILE A 10 -32.96 12.39 -44.61
CA ILE A 10 -32.84 12.81 -43.20
C ILE A 10 -32.26 11.68 -42.35
N THR A 11 -32.74 10.44 -42.51
CA THR A 11 -32.20 9.28 -41.79
C THR A 11 -30.73 9.04 -42.12
N GLN A 12 -30.33 9.17 -43.39
CA GLN A 12 -28.93 9.00 -43.81
C GLN A 12 -28.00 10.04 -43.15
N VAL A 13 -28.41 11.32 -43.11
CA VAL A 13 -27.65 12.38 -42.42
C VAL A 13 -27.56 12.10 -40.92
N LEU A 14 -28.66 11.63 -40.31
CA LEU A 14 -28.68 11.26 -38.89
C LEU A 14 -27.76 10.06 -38.59
N SER A 15 -27.70 9.06 -39.47
CA SER A 15 -26.76 7.95 -39.35
C SER A 15 -25.30 8.42 -39.40
N PHE A 16 -24.95 9.32 -40.32
CA PHE A 16 -23.60 9.91 -40.37
C PHE A 16 -23.26 10.72 -39.10
N TYR A 17 -24.23 11.46 -38.55
CA TYR A 17 -24.06 12.17 -37.29
C TYR A 17 -23.78 11.21 -36.11
N PHE A 18 -24.54 10.10 -36.01
CA PHE A 18 -24.26 9.07 -35.00
C PHE A 18 -22.88 8.43 -35.19
N ILE A 19 -22.49 8.09 -36.43
CA ILE A 19 -21.16 7.53 -36.72
C ILE A 19 -20.05 8.49 -36.26
N ALA A 20 -20.19 9.80 -36.51
CA ALA A 20 -19.23 10.80 -36.05
C ALA A 20 -19.16 10.90 -34.51
N LEU A 21 -20.31 10.88 -33.82
CA LEU A 21 -20.34 10.85 -32.35
C LEU A 21 -19.67 9.60 -31.77
N LEU A 22 -19.95 8.42 -32.34
CA LEU A 22 -19.32 7.17 -31.93
C LEU A 22 -17.81 7.20 -32.21
N TYR A 23 -17.37 7.76 -33.34
CA TYR A 23 -15.95 7.91 -33.67
C TYR A 23 -15.20 8.81 -32.66
N VAL A 24 -15.79 9.94 -32.27
CA VAL A 24 -15.20 10.80 -31.22
C VAL A 24 -15.15 10.08 -29.88
N LYS A 25 -16.21 9.36 -29.51
CA LYS A 25 -16.24 8.58 -28.25
C LYS A 25 -15.20 7.46 -28.24
N ILE A 26 -15.08 6.67 -29.31
CA ILE A 26 -14.13 5.56 -29.38
C ILE A 26 -12.68 6.04 -29.47
N SER A 27 -12.40 7.16 -30.16
CA SER A 27 -11.04 7.73 -30.16
C SER A 27 -10.61 8.17 -28.77
N ARG A 28 -11.48 8.88 -28.02
CA ARG A 28 -11.17 9.26 -26.63
C ARG A 28 -10.86 8.06 -25.74
N LEU A 29 -11.55 6.94 -25.91
CA LEU A 29 -11.26 5.71 -25.16
C LEU A 29 -9.88 5.13 -25.52
N ARG A 30 -9.54 5.08 -26.81
CA ARG A 30 -8.23 4.61 -27.30
C ARG A 30 -7.07 5.51 -26.85
N ASP A 31 -7.28 6.82 -26.80
CA ASP A 31 -6.28 7.77 -26.31
C ASP A 31 -5.99 7.57 -24.82
N ILE A 32 -7.04 7.29 -24.03
CA ILE A 32 -6.95 6.94 -22.60
C ILE A 32 -6.24 5.60 -22.38
N GLU A 33 -6.56 4.56 -23.18
CA GLU A 33 -5.89 3.26 -23.14
C GLU A 33 -4.38 3.40 -23.38
N THR A 34 -4.00 4.15 -24.41
CA THR A 34 -2.59 4.43 -24.74
C THR A 34 -1.85 5.16 -23.61
N HIS A 35 -2.53 6.07 -22.90
CA HIS A 35 -1.97 6.73 -21.71
C HIS A 35 -1.80 5.75 -20.54
N GLN A 36 -2.78 4.87 -20.30
CA GLN A 36 -2.69 3.85 -19.24
C GLN A 36 -1.50 2.90 -19.45
N THR A 37 -1.23 2.47 -20.68
CA THR A 37 -0.05 1.62 -20.97
C THR A 37 1.25 2.32 -20.57
N LYS A 38 1.44 3.59 -20.98
CA LYS A 38 2.66 4.34 -20.65
C LYS A 38 2.87 4.53 -19.15
N VAL A 39 1.81 4.88 -18.42
CA VAL A 39 1.88 5.04 -16.95
C VAL A 39 2.17 3.70 -16.27
N ARG A 40 1.62 2.58 -16.79
CA ARG A 40 1.89 1.23 -16.30
C ARG A 40 3.36 0.84 -16.52
N ASP A 41 3.93 1.14 -17.67
CA ASP A 41 5.32 0.83 -17.98
C ASP A 41 6.30 1.66 -17.11
N GLU A 42 5.99 2.94 -16.86
CA GLU A 42 6.73 3.81 -15.94
C GLU A 42 6.63 3.33 -14.47
N LEU A 43 5.46 2.83 -14.06
CA LEU A 43 5.26 2.18 -12.76
C LEU A 43 6.09 0.90 -12.63
N GLU A 44 6.11 0.03 -13.64
CA GLU A 44 6.92 -1.19 -13.61
C GLU A 44 8.42 -0.89 -13.54
N ALA A 45 8.90 0.11 -14.28
CA ALA A 45 10.29 0.55 -14.22
C ALA A 45 10.68 1.11 -12.84
N SER A 46 9.86 1.99 -12.27
CA SER A 46 10.13 2.63 -10.96
C SER A 46 9.96 1.66 -9.79
N LEU A 47 8.95 0.78 -9.81
CA LEU A 47 8.80 -0.30 -8.82
C LEU A 47 9.94 -1.31 -8.94
N GLY A 48 10.40 -1.63 -10.15
CA GLY A 48 11.55 -2.50 -10.38
C GLY A 48 12.82 -1.96 -9.74
N ALA A 49 13.10 -0.66 -9.93
CA ALA A 49 14.23 0.01 -9.28
C ALA A 49 14.11 0.00 -7.75
N TYR A 50 12.96 0.37 -7.20
CA TYR A 50 12.73 0.40 -5.74
C TYR A 50 12.81 -0.99 -5.10
N LEU A 51 12.26 -2.03 -5.75
CA LEU A 51 12.35 -3.41 -5.25
C LEU A 51 13.78 -3.95 -5.31
N ALA A 52 14.59 -3.55 -6.30
CA ALA A 52 16.01 -3.88 -6.34
C ALA A 52 16.78 -3.19 -5.20
N GLU A 53 16.57 -1.89 -5.00
CA GLU A 53 17.23 -1.12 -3.92
C GLU A 53 16.86 -1.66 -2.52
N ILE A 54 15.59 -1.96 -2.27
CA ILE A 54 15.14 -2.57 -1.01
C ILE A 54 15.68 -3.99 -0.85
N ARG A 55 15.82 -4.77 -1.93
CA ARG A 55 16.43 -6.11 -1.87
C ARG A 55 17.91 -6.02 -1.50
N ASP A 56 18.65 -5.12 -2.15
CA ASP A 56 20.09 -4.97 -1.95
C ASP A 56 20.41 -4.40 -0.56
N GLU A 57 19.60 -3.48 -0.03
CA GLU A 57 19.74 -3.01 1.36
C GLU A 57 19.39 -4.11 2.38
N ASN A 58 18.40 -4.96 2.12
CA ASN A 58 18.14 -6.14 2.96
C ASN A 58 19.32 -7.12 2.95
N ASP A 59 19.88 -7.44 1.78
CA ASP A 59 21.06 -8.32 1.64
C ASP A 59 22.28 -7.72 2.37
N ARG A 60 22.49 -6.40 2.26
CA ARG A 60 23.53 -5.65 2.99
C ARG A 60 23.33 -5.68 4.52
N LEU A 61 22.12 -5.45 5.00
CA LEU A 61 21.79 -5.52 6.43
C LEU A 61 22.00 -6.94 6.99
N ILE A 62 21.65 -7.98 6.24
CA ILE A 62 21.92 -9.38 6.62
C ILE A 62 23.42 -9.63 6.71
N ALA A 63 24.21 -9.14 5.75
CA ALA A 63 25.67 -9.26 5.77
C ALA A 63 26.30 -8.52 6.97
N GLU A 64 25.89 -7.29 7.24
CA GLU A 64 26.40 -6.49 8.38
C GLU A 64 26.07 -7.14 9.73
N LEU A 65 24.85 -7.67 9.89
CA LEU A 65 24.43 -8.40 11.09
C LEU A 65 25.17 -9.73 11.25
N ALA A 66 25.43 -10.45 10.16
CA ALA A 66 26.26 -11.66 10.19
C ALA A 66 27.69 -11.33 10.64
N THR A 67 28.34 -10.33 10.04
CA THR A 67 29.72 -9.95 10.41
C THR A 67 29.82 -9.42 11.84
N LYS A 68 28.88 -8.59 12.30
CA LYS A 68 28.87 -8.08 13.69
C LYS A 68 28.62 -9.20 14.71
N THR A 69 27.83 -10.21 14.37
CA THR A 69 27.62 -11.38 15.25
C THR A 69 28.92 -12.16 15.49
N HIS A 70 29.80 -12.27 14.48
CA HIS A 70 31.10 -12.94 14.65
C HIS A 70 32.12 -12.12 15.45
N GLN A 71 32.11 -10.78 15.34
CA GLN A 71 33.04 -9.91 16.10
C GLN A 71 32.78 -9.86 17.61
N THR A 72 31.62 -10.32 18.11
CA THR A 72 31.31 -10.37 19.55
C THR A 72 31.76 -11.66 20.25
N PHE A 73 32.11 -12.72 19.51
CA PHE A 73 32.40 -14.04 20.10
C PHE A 73 33.87 -14.50 20.00
N GLU A 74 34.70 -13.84 19.20
CA GLU A 74 36.10 -14.24 18.92
C GLU A 74 37.14 -13.40 19.71
N ASN A 75 36.84 -12.96 20.93
CA ASN A 75 37.82 -12.21 21.74
C ASN A 75 37.78 -12.50 23.26
N SER A 76 37.21 -13.64 23.66
CA SER A 76 37.21 -14.12 25.05
C SER A 76 36.84 -15.60 25.14
N THR A 77 37.82 -16.51 25.03
CA THR A 77 37.91 -17.81 25.76
C THR A 77 39.23 -18.50 25.38
N SER A 78 40.27 -18.36 26.20
CA SER A 78 41.45 -19.24 26.24
C SER A 78 42.29 -18.99 27.51
N ILE A 79 41.67 -19.12 28.69
CA ILE A 79 42.39 -19.42 29.95
C ILE A 79 41.59 -20.47 30.74
N GLU A 80 42.30 -21.37 31.41
CA GLU A 80 41.78 -22.53 32.15
C GLU A 80 41.07 -22.19 33.47
N LYS A 81 40.21 -23.14 33.86
CA LYS A 81 39.87 -23.66 35.20
C LYS A 81 40.18 -22.83 36.47
N GLU A 82 39.11 -22.72 37.28
CA GLU A 82 39.05 -22.68 38.76
C GLU A 82 39.73 -21.55 39.56
N GLY A 83 38.95 -20.92 40.44
CA GLY A 83 39.47 -20.11 41.57
C GLY A 83 38.51 -19.03 42.06
N GLN A 84 37.88 -19.22 43.23
CA GLN A 84 37.09 -18.17 43.89
C GLN A 84 37.99 -17.15 44.62
N LYS A 85 37.69 -15.85 44.50
CA LYS A 85 37.23 -14.97 45.63
C LYS A 85 37.16 -13.48 45.24
N LYS A 86 36.19 -12.80 45.87
CA LYS A 86 35.97 -11.36 46.20
C LYS A 86 37.11 -10.38 45.87
N ASP A 87 36.88 -9.13 45.45
CA ASP A 87 36.08 -8.06 46.09
C ASP A 87 35.71 -6.91 45.10
N HIS A 88 34.73 -6.07 45.45
CA HIS A 88 34.36 -4.80 44.76
C HIS A 88 35.05 -3.59 45.43
N PRO A 89 35.39 -2.53 44.67
CA PRO A 89 34.57 -1.29 44.64
C PRO A 89 34.34 -0.74 43.20
N LEU A 90 33.12 -0.30 42.83
CA LEU A 90 32.68 1.12 42.80
C LEU A 90 33.65 2.02 41.99
N VAL A 91 33.35 2.42 40.74
CA VAL A 91 32.51 3.57 40.30
C VAL A 91 32.53 3.55 38.75
N GLU A 92 31.53 3.92 37.93
CA GLU A 92 30.22 4.59 38.13
C GLU A 92 29.11 3.94 37.24
N GLU A 93 28.16 4.73 36.69
CA GLU A 93 26.95 4.27 35.96
C GLU A 93 26.81 4.91 34.55
N SER A 94 26.44 4.12 33.54
CA SER A 94 25.58 4.59 32.44
C SER A 94 24.89 3.41 31.73
N SER A 95 23.62 3.18 32.11
CA SER A 95 22.79 2.13 31.52
C SER A 95 22.43 2.41 30.06
N PHE A 96 22.94 1.60 29.12
CA PHE A 96 22.22 1.31 27.88
C PHE A 96 21.72 -0.13 27.89
N ASN A 97 20.39 -0.25 27.83
CA ASN A 97 19.64 -1.45 28.19
C ASN A 97 20.07 -2.72 27.43
N ASN A 98 20.27 -3.79 28.20
CA ASN A 98 20.31 -5.18 27.72
C ASN A 98 18.93 -5.62 27.19
N PHE A 99 18.52 -5.13 26.01
CA PHE A 99 17.29 -5.58 25.36
C PHE A 99 17.48 -6.95 24.70
N LYS A 100 17.40 -8.02 25.50
CA LYS A 100 17.36 -9.41 25.01
C LYS A 100 16.02 -9.70 24.32
N MET A 101 15.92 -9.33 23.04
CA MET A 101 14.81 -9.74 22.17
C MET A 101 14.75 -11.29 22.12
N PRO A 102 13.60 -11.93 22.43
CA PRO A 102 13.49 -13.38 22.41
C PRO A 102 13.49 -13.91 20.97
N ARG A 103 14.62 -14.45 20.49
CA ARG A 103 14.80 -15.04 19.14
C ARG A 103 13.64 -15.97 18.71
N ASN A 104 13.01 -16.65 19.66
CA ASN A 104 11.90 -17.58 19.43
C ASN A 104 10.58 -16.92 18.98
N SER A 105 10.37 -15.62 19.17
CA SER A 105 9.19 -14.92 18.61
C SER A 105 9.39 -14.59 17.12
N VAL A 106 10.59 -14.14 16.75
CA VAL A 106 10.97 -13.76 15.39
C VAL A 106 10.93 -14.97 14.46
N ALA A 107 11.54 -16.10 14.83
CA ALA A 107 11.53 -17.31 14.02
C ALA A 107 10.10 -17.85 13.75
N LYS A 108 9.19 -17.72 14.73
CA LYS A 108 7.78 -18.10 14.58
C LYS A 108 7.03 -17.18 13.62
N ALA A 109 7.35 -15.88 13.59
CA ALA A 109 6.75 -14.94 12.63
C ALA A 109 7.13 -15.30 11.19
N TYR A 110 8.41 -15.58 10.91
CA TYR A 110 8.86 -16.01 9.59
C TYR A 110 8.28 -17.37 9.18
N GLN A 111 8.20 -18.36 10.09
CA GLN A 111 7.56 -19.65 9.79
C GLN A 111 6.05 -19.54 9.54
N LYS A 112 5.36 -18.59 10.17
CA LYS A 112 3.93 -18.33 9.92
C LYS A 112 3.69 -17.76 8.52
N ASN A 113 4.63 -16.97 8.00
CA ASN A 113 4.55 -16.38 6.67
C ASN A 113 4.95 -17.37 5.56
N THR A 114 5.99 -18.18 5.76
CA THR A 114 6.43 -19.15 4.73
C THR A 114 5.44 -20.29 4.49
N LYS A 115 4.74 -20.76 5.54
CA LYS A 115 3.67 -21.77 5.40
C LYS A 115 2.44 -21.31 4.60
N LYS A 116 2.31 -20.01 4.31
CA LYS A 116 1.18 -19.47 3.52
C LYS A 116 1.42 -19.52 2.01
N ASN A 117 2.66 -19.79 1.56
CA ASN A 117 3.06 -19.64 0.14
C ASN A 117 3.31 -20.95 -0.61
N THR A 118 2.90 -22.12 -0.09
CA THR A 118 3.07 -23.42 -0.78
C THR A 118 1.87 -23.82 -1.64
N SER A 119 0.73 -23.12 -1.57
CA SER A 119 -0.37 -23.33 -2.51
C SER A 119 -0.06 -22.66 -3.85
N LYS A 120 0.47 -23.45 -4.80
CA LYS A 120 0.61 -23.09 -6.23
C LYS A 120 -0.77 -23.10 -6.91
N ALA A 121 -1.62 -22.17 -6.49
CA ALA A 121 -2.93 -21.81 -7.03
C ALA A 121 -3.14 -20.32 -6.69
N THR A 122 -4.19 -19.68 -7.21
CA THR A 122 -4.62 -18.35 -6.71
C THR A 122 -3.70 -17.15 -7.07
N PHE A 123 -3.29 -17.04 -8.34
CA PHE A 123 -3.14 -15.70 -8.98
C PHE A 123 -4.46 -15.18 -9.59
N GLN A 124 -5.55 -15.94 -9.49
CA GLN A 124 -6.83 -15.64 -10.15
C GLN A 124 -8.03 -15.58 -9.18
N ASP A 125 -7.84 -15.91 -7.91
CA ASP A 125 -8.88 -16.00 -6.86
C ASP A 125 -9.13 -14.66 -6.16
N HIS A 126 -8.15 -13.75 -6.20
CA HIS A 126 -8.30 -12.39 -5.63
C HIS A 126 -9.18 -11.47 -6.50
N LEU A 127 -9.80 -12.02 -7.56
CA LEU A 127 -10.81 -11.38 -8.40
C LEU A 127 -12.24 -11.87 -8.09
N ALA A 128 -12.42 -12.79 -7.13
CA ALA A 128 -13.69 -13.45 -6.83
C ALA A 128 -14.09 -13.39 -5.34
N VAL A 129 -14.00 -12.21 -4.71
CA VAL A 129 -14.73 -11.97 -3.45
C VAL A 129 -16.12 -11.48 -3.79
N ASN A 130 -17.10 -12.38 -3.59
CA ASN A 130 -18.52 -12.07 -3.74
C ASN A 130 -18.99 -11.09 -2.63
N MET A 131 -20.19 -10.53 -2.83
CA MET A 131 -20.72 -9.35 -2.15
C MET A 131 -20.81 -9.44 -0.62
N GLU A 132 -21.02 -8.27 0.01
CA GLU A 132 -21.25 -8.06 1.46
C GLU A 132 -20.00 -7.99 2.38
N GLN A 133 -19.05 -7.12 2.02
CA GLN A 133 -18.45 -6.24 3.04
C GLN A 133 -18.45 -4.78 2.54
N PRO A 134 -18.60 -3.79 3.43
CA PRO A 134 -18.68 -2.40 3.02
C PRO A 134 -17.37 -1.98 2.37
N LYS A 135 -17.48 -1.43 1.15
CA LYS A 135 -16.43 -0.65 0.48
C LYS A 135 -15.74 0.22 1.53
N PRO A 136 -14.40 0.25 1.63
CA PRO A 136 -13.73 1.14 2.57
C PRO A 136 -14.12 2.58 2.20
N LEU A 137 -15.00 3.19 2.99
CA LEU A 137 -15.43 4.56 2.73
C LEU A 137 -14.17 5.41 2.72
N THR A 138 -13.95 6.15 1.63
CA THR A 138 -12.91 7.17 1.64
C THR A 138 -13.19 8.16 2.77
N MET A 139 -12.17 8.87 3.26
CA MET A 139 -12.38 9.84 4.35
C MET A 139 -13.44 10.89 3.96
N GLU A 140 -13.51 11.25 2.68
CA GLU A 140 -14.55 12.09 2.09
C GLU A 140 -15.95 11.44 2.13
N GLU A 141 -16.10 10.19 1.70
CA GLU A 141 -17.38 9.45 1.79
C GLU A 141 -17.85 9.34 3.24
N THR A 142 -16.93 9.12 4.18
CA THR A 142 -17.20 9.05 5.62
C THR A 142 -17.68 10.40 6.18
N VAL A 143 -17.01 11.51 5.82
CA VAL A 143 -17.44 12.86 6.19
C VAL A 143 -18.82 13.19 5.61
N LYS A 144 -19.07 12.87 4.34
CA LYS A 144 -20.37 13.08 3.68
C LYS A 144 -21.47 12.27 4.34
N GLU A 145 -21.23 11.02 4.67
CA GLU A 145 -22.24 10.17 5.32
C GLU A 145 -22.58 10.68 6.72
N TYR A 146 -21.58 11.07 7.52
CA TYR A 146 -21.84 11.68 8.82
C TYR A 146 -22.60 13.01 8.72
N TYR A 147 -22.27 13.85 7.73
CA TYR A 147 -23.02 15.09 7.47
C TYR A 147 -24.46 14.82 7.04
N ARG A 148 -24.69 13.81 6.18
CA ARG A 148 -26.04 13.37 5.77
C ARG A 148 -26.84 12.76 6.91
N SER A 149 -26.18 12.11 7.88
CA SER A 149 -26.80 11.66 9.14
C SER A 149 -27.15 12.80 10.10
N GLY A 150 -26.93 14.06 9.72
CA GLY A 150 -27.30 15.25 10.50
C GLY A 150 -26.29 15.68 11.55
N LYS A 151 -25.07 15.12 11.56
CA LYS A 151 -24.01 15.52 12.50
C LYS A 151 -23.41 16.88 12.11
N THR A 152 -23.10 17.68 13.11
CA THR A 152 -22.43 18.98 12.90
C THR A 152 -20.95 18.80 12.55
N VAL A 153 -20.38 19.78 11.84
CA VAL A 153 -18.95 19.79 11.44
C VAL A 153 -18.01 19.61 12.64
N ASP A 154 -18.37 20.13 13.82
CA ASP A 154 -17.61 20.00 15.07
C ASP A 154 -17.63 18.57 15.63
N GLU A 155 -18.76 17.88 15.54
CA GLU A 155 -18.88 16.47 15.97
C GLU A 155 -18.14 15.54 15.01
N ILE A 156 -18.20 15.80 13.70
CA ILE A 156 -17.46 15.04 12.69
C ILE A 156 -15.95 15.23 12.89
N ALA A 157 -15.50 16.46 13.15
CA ALA A 157 -14.11 16.78 13.49
C ALA A 157 -13.62 16.00 14.72
N LYS A 158 -14.42 15.97 15.80
CA LYS A 158 -14.10 15.18 17.01
C LYS A 158 -14.09 13.67 16.75
N LEU A 159 -15.06 13.16 15.99
CA LEU A 159 -15.21 11.73 15.71
C LEU A 159 -14.08 11.18 14.81
N LEU A 160 -13.60 11.98 13.87
CA LEU A 160 -12.52 11.63 12.94
C LEU A 160 -11.13 12.13 13.38
N GLN A 161 -11.04 12.79 14.55
CA GLN A 161 -9.82 13.43 15.06
C GLN A 161 -9.17 14.40 14.04
N LYS A 162 -10.01 15.22 13.38
CA LYS A 162 -9.61 16.20 12.36
C LYS A 162 -9.88 17.64 12.80
N GLY A 163 -9.20 18.61 12.18
CA GLY A 163 -9.54 20.01 12.34
C GLY A 163 -10.93 20.32 11.77
N LYS A 164 -11.67 21.27 12.37
CA LYS A 164 -12.99 21.70 11.86
C LYS A 164 -12.89 22.18 10.40
N THR A 165 -11.81 22.90 10.10
CA THR A 165 -11.47 23.39 8.75
C THR A 165 -11.20 22.24 7.77
N GLU A 166 -10.53 21.16 8.20
CA GLU A 166 -10.31 19.99 7.32
C GLU A 166 -11.66 19.34 6.94
N VAL A 167 -12.58 19.17 7.89
CA VAL A 167 -13.91 18.62 7.63
C VAL A 167 -14.73 19.54 6.72
N GLU A 168 -14.66 20.86 6.93
CA GLU A 168 -15.34 21.84 6.06
C GLU A 168 -14.78 21.82 4.63
N LEU A 169 -13.46 21.68 4.47
CA LEU A 169 -12.81 21.54 3.17
C LEU A 169 -13.21 20.22 2.49
N LEU A 170 -13.18 19.09 3.19
CA LEU A 170 -13.61 17.78 2.65
C LEU A 170 -15.07 17.79 2.19
N LEU A 171 -15.94 18.54 2.88
CA LEU A 171 -17.34 18.70 2.48
C LEU A 171 -17.49 19.61 1.24
N LYS A 172 -16.70 20.68 1.13
CA LYS A 172 -16.74 21.63 0.00
C LYS A 172 -16.08 21.10 -1.28
N PHE A 173 -14.95 20.40 -1.18
CA PHE A 173 -14.28 19.80 -2.34
C PHE A 173 -15.00 18.55 -2.85
N GLY A 174 -15.85 17.95 -2.02
CA GLY A 174 -16.64 16.78 -2.37
C GLY A 174 -18.04 17.07 -2.92
N GLN A 175 -18.35 18.33 -3.25
CA GLN A 175 -19.66 18.79 -3.73
C GLN A 175 -19.73 18.90 -5.27
#